data_AF-A0A392W8I9-F1
#
_entry.id   AF-A0A392W8I9-F1
#
_cell.length_a   1.000
_cell.length_b   1.000
_cell.length_c   1.000
_cell.angle_alpha   90.00
_cell.angle_beta   90.00
_cell.angle_gamma   90.00
#
_symmetry.space_group_name_H-M   'P 1'
#
loop_
_entity.id
_entity.type
_entity.pdbx_description
1 polymer ?
#
loop_
_entity_poly.entity_id
_entity_poly.type
_entity_poly.pdbx_seq_one_letter_code
_entity_poly.pdbx_strand_id
1 'polypeptide(L)' 'MESFPVNLLEDSEGNPLLDSDGRQKTFAKLVDTKRLLGCKTQEDVDAFF' A
#
# COMPACT_ATOMS: atom_id res chain seq x y z
N MET A 1 -19.01 3.80 -8.75
CA MET A 1 -18.47 3.04 -7.61
C MET A 1 -17.03 3.46 -7.47
N GLU A 2 -16.71 4.25 -6.45
CA GLU A 2 -15.33 4.66 -6.18
C GLU A 2 -14.67 3.51 -5.40
N SER A 3 -13.70 2.84 -6.01
CA SER A 3 -12.92 1.79 -5.36
C SER A 3 -11.64 2.40 -4.82
N PHE A 4 -11.20 1.95 -3.64
CA PHE A 4 -9.89 2.31 -3.12
C PHE A 4 -8.80 1.85 -4.09
N PRO A 5 -7.72 2.64 -4.27
CA PRO A 5 -6.60 2.26 -5.10
C PRO A 5 -5.98 0.97 -4.56
N VAL A 6 -5.77 0.01 -5.45
CA VAL A 6 -5.13 -1.28 -5.15
C VAL A 6 -3.63 -1.16 -5.37
N ASN A 7 -2.84 -1.69 -4.45
CA ASN A 7 -1.40 -1.78 -4.64
C ASN A 7 -1.08 -3.09 -5.34
N LEU A 8 -0.18 -3.04 -6.31
CA LEU A 8 0.26 -4.20 -7.07
C LEU A 8 1.43 -4.87 -6.33
N LEU A 9 1.43 -6.20 -6.29
CA LEU A 9 2.54 -6.97 -5.73
C LEU A 9 3.59 -7.23 -6.82
N GLU A 10 4.84 -6.94 -6.48
CA GLU A 10 6.01 -7.13 -7.33
C GLU A 10 7.08 -7.94 -6.58
N ASP A 11 7.93 -8.64 -7.32
CA ASP A 11 9.12 -9.27 -6.76
C ASP A 11 10.26 -8.25 -6.56
N SER A 12 11.42 -8.71 -6.08
CA SER A 12 12.59 -7.85 -5.85
C SER A 12 13.20 -7.25 -7.12
N GLU A 13 12.85 -7.77 -8.29
CA GLU A 13 13.30 -7.28 -9.60
C GLU A 13 12.25 -6.35 -10.25
N GLY A 14 11.10 -6.15 -9.59
CA GLY A 14 9.99 -5.32 -10.08
C GLY A 14 9.03 -6.06 -11.01
N ASN A 15 9.09 -7.39 -11.10
CA ASN A 15 8.15 -8.13 -11.95
C ASN A 15 6.81 -8.36 -11.22
N PRO A 16 5.66 -8.31 -11.93
CA PRO A 16 4.35 -8.60 -11.35
C PRO A 16 4.25 -10.01 -10.75
N LEU A 17 3.82 -10.09 -9.49
CA LEU A 17 3.43 -11.37 -8.89
C LEU A 17 2.01 -11.74 -9.35
N LEU A 18 1.85 -12.93 -9.93
CA LEU A 18 0.57 -13.41 -10.46
C LEU A 18 -0.11 -14.40 -9.52
N ASP A 19 -1.44 -14.41 -9.52
CA ASP A 19 -2.27 -15.42 -8.85
C ASP A 19 -2.43 -16.69 -9.70
N SER A 20 -3.22 -17.65 -9.21
CA SER A 20 -3.50 -18.91 -9.90
C SER A 20 -4.24 -18.75 -11.23
N ASP A 21 -4.95 -17.63 -11.43
CA ASP A 21 -5.65 -17.30 -12.67
C ASP A 21 -4.77 -16.47 -13.62
N GLY A 22 -3.51 -16.21 -13.26
CA GLY A 22 -2.58 -15.38 -14.02
C GLY A 22 -2.85 -13.88 -13.91
N ARG A 23 -3.69 -13.44 -12.96
CA ARG A 23 -3.94 -12.00 -12.70
C ARG A 23 -2.88 -11.46 -11.75
N GLN A 24 -2.56 -10.18 -11.90
CA GLN A 24 -1.62 -9.52 -10.98
C GLN A 24 -2.20 -9.47 -9.57
N LYS A 25 -1.44 -9.98 -8.61
CA LYS A 25 -1.83 -9.98 -7.20
C LYS A 25 -1.84 -8.55 -6.70
N THR A 26 -2.91 -8.22 -6.01
CA THR A 26 -3.06 -6.93 -5.34
C THR A 26 -3.03 -7.08 -3.84
N PHE A 27 -2.64 -6.03 -3.14
CA PHE A 27 -2.86 -5.90 -1.71
C PHE A 27 -3.44 -4.52 -1.37
N ALA A 28 -4.20 -4.47 -0.28
CA ALA A 28 -4.63 -3.22 0.32
C ALA A 28 -3.56 -2.77 1.32
N LYS A 29 -2.98 -1.58 1.14
CA LYS A 29 -2.18 -0.93 2.17
C LYS A 29 -3.15 -0.19 3.09
N LEU A 30 -3.43 -0.77 4.25
CA LEU A 30 -4.24 -0.10 5.27
C LEU A 30 -3.33 0.82 6.10
N VAL A 31 -3.81 2.03 6.33
CA VAL A 31 -3.11 3.05 7.12
C VAL A 31 -3.89 3.27 8.41
N ASP A 32 -3.18 3.26 9.55
CA ASP A 32 -3.76 3.68 10.83
C ASP A 32 -3.96 5.20 10.81
N THR A 33 -5.15 5.62 10.39
CA THR A 33 -5.52 7.03 10.24
C THR A 33 -5.52 7.79 11.56
N LYS A 34 -5.77 7.11 12.70
CA LYS A 34 -5.72 7.77 14.01
C LYS A 34 -4.29 8.17 14.37
N ARG A 35 -3.35 7.26 14.11
CA ARG A 35 -1.92 7.54 14.31
C ARG A 35 -1.42 8.61 13.34
N LEU A 36 -1.81 8.52 12.06
CA LEU A 36 -1.43 9.51 11.05
C LEU A 36 -1.96 10.92 11.40
N LEU A 37 -3.21 11.05 11.83
CA LEU A 37 -3.79 12.32 12.27
C LEU A 37 -3.15 12.85 13.56
N GLY A 38 -2.44 12.00 14.31
CA GLY A 38 -1.69 12.37 15.50
C GLY A 38 -0.26 12.87 15.24
N CYS A 39 0.27 12.71 14.02
CA CYS A 39 1.59 13.22 13.64
C CYS A 39 1.63 14.76 13.74
N LYS A 40 2.69 15.32 14.32
CA LYS A 40 2.79 16.76 14.57
C LYS A 40 3.79 17.45 13.65
N THR A 41 4.77 16.70 13.14
CA THR A 41 5.80 17.22 12.23
C THR A 41 5.88 16.40 10.95
N GLN A 42 6.62 16.90 9.96
CA GLN A 42 6.85 16.18 8.71
C GLN A 42 7.67 14.90 8.97
N GLU A 43 8.64 14.96 9.89
CA GLU A 43 9.45 13.82 10.28
C GLU A 43 8.60 12.68 10.89
N ASP A 44 7.56 13.01 11.66
CA ASP A 44 6.61 12.02 12.20
C ASP A 44 5.82 11.32 11.08
N VAL A 45 5.49 12.04 10.01
CA VAL A 45 4.76 11.50 8.85
C VAL A 45 5.69 10.64 8.01
N ASP A 46 6.91 11.09 7.76
CA ASP A 46 7.89 10.34 6.97
C ASP A 46 8.28 9.02 7.66
N ALA A 47 8.44 9.03 8.99
CA ALA A 47 8.69 7.82 9.77
C ALA A 47 7.50 6.86 9.84
N PHE A 48 6.29 7.31 9.50
CA PHE A 48 5.09 6.48 9.50
C PHE A 48 4.95 5.60 8.24
N PHE A 49 5.46 6.06 7.09
CA PHE A 49 5.18 5.47 5.77
C PHE A 49 6.24 4.50 5.25
#